data_AF-A0A812RG32-F1
#
_entry.id   AF-A0A812RG32-F1
#
_cell.length_a   1.000
_cell.length_b   1.000
_cell.length_c   1.000
_cell.angle_alpha   90.00
_cell.angle_beta   90.00
_cell.angle_gamma   90.00
#
_symmetry.space_group_name_H-M   'P 1'
#
loop_
_entity.id
_entity.type
_entity.pdbx_description
1 polymer ?
#
loop_
_entity_poly.entity_id
_entity_poly.type
_entity_poly.pdbx_seq_one_letter_code
_entity_poly.pdbx_strand_id
1 'polypeptide(L)'
;MRRSIQDFLGIKRMSQEQLTAALVILALRGLSKSEDFSKLCPPSERRTPEQVLNYAISHLDAFLPSMACLRGDAYDYLVSTARMLKEFNFAQLLQGENNPHSVWLLQCSLQEEGEKVFGIYLFVQVCMLCGVTGHVTLKGSMFLNELNGRSLLKGLACLQHVSDEEPQTVYWRYIASRAQALNLQVKTPSHLVLARLACLTRTVESDALQNLASDWETLTAAEKDALYEIFLTDGLYHKAFIFLYLPMFLTNAVANLDLGLRRGLQFLVELYNKLLMHRCLSAEVYTVKVDISSLAALAKEVDDVRLLRQCLDYSRIVQHAHGVTVLLTAESYQVLSGQLVNENRSADLLEMMMAQQRRIEEAVLQKGKGPRQAVLLRRASTQQSNLNNEQVVSDSF
;
A
#
# COMPACT_ATOMS: atom_id res chain seq x y z
N MET A 1 22.68 7.39 -13.17
CA MET A 1 22.19 6.35 -12.24
C MET A 1 23.33 5.65 -11.49
N ARG A 2 24.21 4.86 -12.15
CA ARG A 2 25.27 4.08 -11.45
C ARG A 2 26.19 4.93 -10.55
N ARG A 3 26.72 6.06 -11.03
CA ARG A 3 27.57 6.96 -10.22
C ARG A 3 26.79 7.52 -9.01
N SER A 4 25.59 8.03 -9.24
CA SER A 4 24.72 8.54 -8.18
C SER A 4 24.45 7.52 -7.06
N ILE A 5 24.20 6.24 -7.39
CA ILE A 5 24.02 5.18 -6.39
C ILE A 5 25.33 4.90 -5.64
N GLN A 6 26.46 4.83 -6.35
CA GLN A 6 27.78 4.57 -5.75
C GLN A 6 28.22 5.70 -4.82
N ASP A 7 27.98 6.95 -5.22
CA ASP A 7 28.33 8.15 -4.47
C ASP A 7 27.42 8.28 -3.23
N PHE A 8 26.13 8.00 -3.39
CA PHE A 8 25.16 8.00 -2.29
C PHE A 8 25.48 6.96 -1.23
N LEU A 9 25.72 5.72 -1.65
CA LEU A 9 25.95 4.60 -0.75
C LEU A 9 27.37 4.59 -0.17
N GLY A 10 28.23 5.51 -0.62
CA GLY A 10 29.62 5.58 -0.16
C GLY A 10 30.38 4.27 -0.36
N ILE A 11 30.00 3.41 -1.32
CA ILE A 11 30.49 2.02 -1.44
C ILE A 11 32.02 1.96 -1.49
N LYS A 12 32.65 2.95 -2.14
CA LYS A 12 34.12 3.06 -2.23
C LYS A 12 34.82 3.31 -0.89
N ARG A 13 34.07 3.65 0.16
CA ARG A 13 34.56 3.98 1.50
C ARG A 13 34.23 2.89 2.52
N MET A 14 33.57 1.81 2.12
CA MET A 14 33.26 0.70 3.02
C MET A 14 34.52 -0.09 3.36
N SER A 15 34.70 -0.42 4.64
CA SER A 15 35.79 -1.30 5.08
C SER A 15 35.53 -2.75 4.68
N GLN A 16 36.55 -3.59 4.81
CA GLN A 16 36.44 -5.02 4.54
C GLN A 16 35.41 -5.69 5.46
N GLU A 17 35.36 -5.28 6.72
CA GLU A 17 34.44 -5.79 7.74
C GLU A 17 32.99 -5.43 7.38
N GLN A 18 32.74 -4.20 6.93
CA GLN A 18 31.42 -3.74 6.48
C GLN A 18 30.93 -4.51 5.25
N LEU A 19 31.81 -4.73 4.27
CA LEU A 19 31.47 -5.52 3.08
C LEU A 19 31.23 -6.99 3.43
N THR A 20 32.03 -7.56 4.33
CA THR A 20 31.85 -8.94 4.80
C THR A 20 30.49 -9.10 5.48
N ALA A 21 30.14 -8.18 6.39
CA ALA A 21 28.82 -8.17 7.03
C ALA A 21 27.69 -8.09 5.99
N ALA A 22 27.78 -7.16 5.03
CA ALA A 22 26.76 -6.99 3.99
C ALA A 22 26.54 -8.27 3.15
N LEU A 23 27.63 -8.94 2.74
CA LEU A 23 27.54 -10.18 1.95
C LEU A 23 26.88 -11.32 2.74
N VAL A 24 27.23 -11.44 4.03
CA VAL A 24 26.66 -12.48 4.90
C VAL A 24 25.18 -12.21 5.14
N ILE A 25 24.79 -10.96 5.39
CA ILE A 25 23.37 -10.59 5.51
C ILE A 25 22.61 -10.97 4.24
N LEU A 26 23.14 -10.65 3.05
CA LEU A 26 22.46 -10.96 1.79
C LEU A 26 22.25 -12.47 1.60
N ALA A 27 23.24 -13.29 1.96
CA ALA A 27 23.14 -14.75 1.91
C ALA A 27 22.10 -15.27 2.92
N LEU A 28 22.20 -14.86 4.18
CA LEU A 28 21.27 -15.27 5.24
C LEU A 28 19.84 -14.79 4.99
N ARG A 29 19.68 -13.59 4.44
CA ARG A 29 18.37 -13.03 4.08
C ARG A 29 17.69 -13.83 2.96
N GLY A 30 18.47 -14.42 2.05
CA GLY A 30 17.96 -15.38 1.07
C GLY A 30 17.45 -16.64 1.74
N LEU A 31 18.25 -17.22 2.65
CA LEU A 31 17.85 -18.39 3.45
C LEU A 31 16.62 -18.11 4.32
N SER A 32 16.50 -16.91 4.88
CA SER A 32 15.40 -16.54 5.76
C SER A 32 14.03 -16.47 5.06
N LYS A 33 14.01 -16.52 3.71
CA LYS A 33 12.77 -16.66 2.91
C LYS A 33 12.42 -18.13 2.63
N SER A 34 13.32 -19.07 2.87
CA SER A 34 13.06 -20.49 2.69
C SER A 34 12.14 -21.01 3.79
N GLU A 35 11.09 -21.72 3.39
CA GLU A 35 10.16 -22.34 4.32
C GLU A 35 10.86 -23.41 5.18
N ASP A 36 11.78 -24.17 4.59
CA ASP A 36 12.49 -25.23 5.32
C ASP A 36 13.50 -24.68 6.31
N PHE A 37 14.14 -23.56 5.97
CA PHE A 37 15.05 -22.89 6.89
C PHE A 37 14.27 -22.22 8.04
N SER A 38 13.14 -21.56 7.74
CA SER A 38 12.32 -20.91 8.77
C SER A 38 11.71 -21.90 9.77
N LYS A 39 11.59 -23.19 9.41
CA LYS A 39 11.19 -24.26 10.33
C LYS A 39 12.17 -24.50 11.47
N LEU A 40 13.44 -24.08 11.32
CA LEU A 40 14.45 -24.13 12.39
C LEU A 40 14.19 -23.09 13.49
N CYS A 41 13.38 -22.07 13.22
CA CYS A 41 13.00 -21.05 14.19
C CYS A 41 11.69 -21.41 14.90
N PRO A 42 11.51 -20.97 16.17
CA PRO A 42 10.24 -21.06 16.86
C PRO A 42 9.10 -20.40 16.07
N PRO A 43 7.84 -20.87 16.18
CA PRO A 43 6.70 -20.27 15.50
C PRO A 43 6.49 -18.77 15.75
N SER A 44 6.95 -18.25 16.89
CA SER A 44 6.91 -16.82 17.23
C SER A 44 7.91 -15.98 16.42
N GLU A 45 9.03 -16.57 15.99
CA GLU A 45 10.17 -15.89 15.37
C GLU A 45 10.25 -16.11 13.85
N ARG A 46 9.24 -16.77 13.27
CA ARG A 46 9.19 -17.07 11.83
C ARG A 46 8.02 -16.45 11.07
N ARG A 47 7.48 -15.32 11.57
CA ARG A 47 6.38 -14.62 10.89
C ARG A 47 6.87 -13.76 9.74
N THR A 48 8.03 -13.13 9.89
CA THR A 48 8.69 -12.41 8.80
C THR A 48 10.10 -12.93 8.56
N PRO A 49 10.60 -12.85 7.32
CA PRO A 49 11.97 -13.23 7.04
C PRO A 49 13.03 -12.40 7.80
N GLU A 50 12.71 -11.17 8.23
CA GLU A 50 13.56 -10.35 9.09
C GLU A 50 13.66 -10.91 10.50
N GLN A 51 12.57 -11.46 11.06
CA GLN A 51 12.62 -12.15 12.35
C GLN A 51 13.44 -13.44 12.26
N VAL A 52 13.23 -14.23 11.20
CA VAL A 52 14.02 -15.44 10.94
C VAL A 52 15.51 -15.09 10.83
N LEU A 53 15.85 -14.01 10.12
CA LEU A 53 17.23 -13.53 10.01
C LEU A 53 17.84 -13.19 11.37
N ASN A 54 17.14 -12.37 12.18
CA ASN A 54 17.63 -11.99 13.50
C ASN A 54 17.78 -13.20 14.42
N TYR A 55 16.80 -14.11 14.43
CA TYR A 55 16.88 -15.34 15.21
C TYR A 55 18.05 -16.21 14.77
N ALA A 56 18.24 -16.38 13.46
CA ALA A 56 19.32 -17.18 12.90
C ALA A 56 20.71 -16.65 13.28
N ILE A 57 20.89 -15.33 13.24
CA ILE A 57 22.14 -14.68 13.66
C ILE A 57 22.42 -14.93 15.14
N SER A 58 21.40 -14.88 15.99
CA SER A 58 21.59 -15.00 17.44
C SER A 58 21.61 -16.43 17.99
N HIS A 59 21.02 -17.40 17.28
CA HIS A 59 20.77 -18.74 17.86
C HIS A 59 21.11 -19.92 16.94
N LEU A 60 21.43 -19.69 15.66
CA LEU A 60 21.68 -20.78 14.69
C LEU A 60 23.14 -20.78 14.18
N ASP A 61 24.08 -20.30 15.00
CA ASP A 61 25.52 -20.31 14.71
C ASP A 61 26.05 -21.71 14.32
N ALA A 62 25.59 -22.76 15.01
CA ALA A 62 25.94 -24.14 14.72
C ALA A 62 25.51 -24.63 13.32
N PHE A 63 24.46 -24.02 12.74
CA PHE A 63 23.96 -24.35 11.41
C PHE A 63 24.55 -23.46 10.31
N LEU A 64 25.33 -22.44 10.68
CA LEU A 64 25.85 -21.43 9.78
C LEU A 64 27.37 -21.31 9.98
N PRO A 65 28.19 -22.21 9.38
CA PRO A 65 29.64 -22.21 9.57
C PRO A 65 30.31 -20.87 9.24
N SER A 66 29.81 -20.17 8.20
CA SER A 66 30.30 -18.83 7.84
C SER A 66 30.03 -17.78 8.91
N MET A 67 28.97 -17.94 9.70
CA MET A 67 28.65 -17.11 10.87
C MET A 67 29.56 -17.41 12.05
N ALA A 68 29.82 -18.69 12.33
CA ALA A 68 30.70 -19.09 13.42
C ALA A 68 32.14 -18.56 13.27
N CYS A 69 32.57 -18.28 12.03
CA CYS A 69 33.87 -17.69 11.73
C CYS A 69 33.89 -16.15 11.79
N LEU A 70 32.75 -15.47 11.84
CA LEU A 70 32.68 -14.02 11.97
C LEU A 70 32.96 -13.59 13.40
N ARG A 71 33.91 -12.68 13.60
CA ARG A 71 34.27 -12.11 14.91
C ARG A 71 34.60 -10.62 14.77
N GLY A 72 34.51 -9.90 15.88
CA GLY A 72 34.82 -8.47 15.96
C GLY A 72 33.84 -7.62 15.15
N ASP A 73 34.33 -6.49 14.64
CA ASP A 73 33.53 -5.46 13.98
C ASP A 73 32.59 -5.98 12.87
N ALA A 74 33.01 -7.00 12.11
CA ALA A 74 32.18 -7.58 11.07
C ALA A 74 30.91 -8.26 11.62
N TYR A 75 31.01 -8.90 12.79
CA TYR A 75 29.85 -9.48 13.47
C TYR A 75 28.96 -8.40 14.07
N ASP A 76 29.55 -7.36 14.65
CA ASP A 76 28.78 -6.25 15.21
C ASP A 76 27.99 -5.51 14.12
N TYR A 77 28.63 -5.21 12.99
CA TYR A 77 27.94 -4.64 11.81
C TYR A 77 26.82 -5.54 11.30
N LEU A 78 27.02 -6.87 11.31
CA LEU A 78 26.01 -7.82 10.89
C LEU A 78 24.76 -7.75 11.77
N VAL A 79 24.95 -7.84 13.10
CA VAL A 79 23.87 -7.82 14.09
C VAL A 79 23.12 -6.48 14.03
N SER A 80 23.84 -5.36 14.07
CA SER A 80 23.27 -4.01 14.01
C SER A 80 22.47 -3.77 12.73
N THR A 81 23.01 -4.20 11.57
CA THR A 81 22.28 -4.05 10.31
C THR A 81 21.04 -4.95 10.27
N ALA A 82 21.09 -6.17 10.82
CA ALA A 82 19.93 -7.06 10.90
C ALA A 82 18.80 -6.50 11.76
N ARG A 83 19.12 -5.77 12.84
CA ARG A 83 18.14 -5.04 13.65
C ARG A 83 17.51 -3.90 12.86
N MET A 84 18.30 -3.08 12.18
CA MET A 84 17.77 -1.99 11.35
C MET A 84 16.86 -2.50 10.21
N LEU A 85 17.20 -3.66 9.60
CA LEU A 85 16.36 -4.34 8.62
C LEU A 85 15.00 -4.76 9.16
N LYS A 86 14.90 -5.11 10.44
CA LYS A 86 13.66 -5.49 11.11
C LYS A 86 12.74 -4.27 11.34
N GLU A 87 13.33 -3.13 11.68
CA GLU A 87 12.58 -1.92 12.00
C GLU A 87 12.02 -1.21 10.77
N PHE A 88 12.81 -1.11 9.68
CA PHE A 88 12.41 -0.38 8.48
C PHE A 88 12.61 -1.17 7.18
N ASN A 89 11.51 -1.36 6.45
CA ASN A 89 11.52 -1.97 5.13
C ASN A 89 11.50 -0.88 4.05
N PHE A 90 12.62 -0.72 3.35
CA PHE A 90 12.76 0.28 2.31
C PHE A 90 11.92 -0.03 1.06
N ALA A 91 11.68 -1.29 0.73
CA ALA A 91 10.80 -1.65 -0.39
C ALA A 91 9.34 -1.23 -0.11
N GLN A 92 8.89 -1.35 1.13
CA GLN A 92 7.57 -0.86 1.56
C GLN A 92 7.48 0.68 1.47
N LEU A 93 8.54 1.42 1.79
CA LEU A 93 8.60 2.87 1.52
C LEU A 93 8.41 3.16 0.03
N LEU A 94 9.17 2.47 -0.83
CA LEU A 94 9.11 2.71 -2.28
C LEU A 94 7.72 2.46 -2.88
N GLN A 95 6.95 1.55 -2.29
CA GLN A 95 5.58 1.21 -2.69
C GLN A 95 4.51 2.07 -2.00
N GLY A 96 4.87 2.94 -1.05
CA GLY A 96 3.90 3.74 -0.28
C GLY A 96 3.12 2.95 0.78
N GLU A 97 3.60 1.74 1.12
CA GLU A 97 2.97 0.86 2.13
C GLU A 97 3.28 1.35 3.55
N ASN A 98 4.50 1.85 3.79
CA ASN A 98 4.88 2.48 5.07
C ASN A 98 4.02 3.71 5.41
N ASN A 99 4.15 4.18 6.65
CA ASN A 99 3.62 5.46 7.15
C ASN A 99 4.76 6.29 7.78
N PRO A 100 4.52 7.55 8.19
CA PRO A 100 5.50 8.37 8.92
C PRO A 100 6.12 7.70 10.15
N HIS A 101 5.37 6.94 10.95
CA HIS A 101 5.92 6.18 12.08
C HIS A 101 7.00 5.17 11.67
N SER A 102 6.90 4.58 10.48
CA SER A 102 7.95 3.71 9.95
C SER A 102 9.26 4.47 9.75
N VAL A 103 9.20 5.73 9.31
CA VAL A 103 10.39 6.58 9.17
C VAL A 103 10.95 6.96 10.54
N TRP A 104 10.09 7.22 11.53
CA TRP A 104 10.53 7.46 12.90
C TRP A 104 11.27 6.24 13.50
N LEU A 105 10.79 5.01 13.26
CA LEU A 105 11.51 3.79 13.67
C LEU A 105 12.89 3.69 13.02
N LEU A 106 13.03 4.11 11.75
CA LEU A 106 14.33 4.20 11.09
C LEU A 106 15.23 5.24 11.78
N GLN A 107 14.70 6.40 12.16
CA GLN A 107 15.45 7.43 12.87
C GLN A 107 15.94 6.94 14.23
N CYS A 108 15.09 6.25 15.01
CA CYS A 108 15.50 5.62 16.27
C CYS A 108 16.61 4.60 16.04
N SER A 109 16.45 3.70 15.05
CA SER A 109 17.48 2.70 14.74
C SER A 109 18.78 3.34 14.25
N LEU A 110 18.72 4.45 13.51
CA LEU A 110 19.88 5.22 13.10
C LEU A 110 20.61 5.86 14.30
N GLN A 111 19.87 6.40 15.27
CA GLN A 111 20.43 6.95 16.50
C GLN A 111 21.11 5.87 17.35
N GLU A 112 20.52 4.68 17.43
CA GLU A 112 21.05 3.56 18.21
C GLU A 112 22.26 2.88 17.56
N GLU A 113 22.18 2.59 16.25
CA GLU A 113 23.17 1.76 15.54
C GLU A 113 24.22 2.60 14.78
N GLY A 114 23.93 3.87 14.50
CA GLY A 114 24.85 4.85 13.92
C GLY A 114 24.96 4.87 12.40
N GLU A 115 25.52 5.97 11.88
CA GLU A 115 25.65 6.29 10.44
C GLU A 115 26.36 5.21 9.62
N LYS A 116 27.39 4.57 10.19
CA LYS A 116 28.12 3.50 9.49
C LYS A 116 27.22 2.31 9.21
N VAL A 117 26.39 1.90 10.17
CA VAL A 117 25.43 0.80 10.00
C VAL A 117 24.36 1.19 9.00
N PHE A 118 23.87 2.43 9.06
CA PHE A 118 22.89 2.92 8.11
C PHE A 118 23.38 2.88 6.65
N GLY A 119 24.65 3.22 6.40
CA GLY A 119 25.26 3.06 5.09
C GLY A 119 25.26 1.60 4.60
N ILE A 120 25.56 0.64 5.49
CA ILE A 120 25.50 -0.80 5.19
C ILE A 120 24.06 -1.24 4.91
N TYR A 121 23.11 -0.83 5.75
CA TYR A 121 21.68 -1.09 5.58
C TYR A 121 21.20 -0.64 4.20
N LEU A 122 21.48 0.60 3.80
CA LEU A 122 21.07 1.14 2.49
C LEU A 122 21.70 0.35 1.34
N PHE A 123 22.97 -0.05 1.47
CA PHE A 123 23.63 -0.88 0.46
C PHE A 123 22.97 -2.26 0.34
N VAL A 124 22.72 -2.92 1.47
CA VAL A 124 22.02 -4.22 1.50
C VAL A 124 20.62 -4.09 0.89
N GLN A 125 19.87 -3.03 1.18
CA GLN A 125 18.56 -2.76 0.57
C GLN A 125 18.64 -2.66 -0.96
N VAL A 126 19.61 -1.92 -1.49
CA VAL A 126 19.81 -1.80 -2.94
C VAL A 126 20.17 -3.17 -3.56
N CYS A 127 21.05 -3.93 -2.92
CA CYS A 127 21.38 -5.29 -3.35
C CYS A 127 20.17 -6.23 -3.33
N MET A 128 19.31 -6.15 -2.30
CA MET A 128 18.07 -6.93 -2.25
C MET A 128 17.12 -6.57 -3.40
N LEU A 129 17.01 -5.27 -3.73
CA LEU A 129 16.20 -4.81 -4.86
C LEU A 129 16.74 -5.32 -6.20
N CYS A 130 18.06 -5.39 -6.39
CA CYS A 130 18.66 -6.05 -7.57
C CYS A 130 18.20 -7.51 -7.72
N GLY A 131 17.97 -8.21 -6.60
CA GLY A 131 17.62 -9.64 -6.57
C GLY A 131 16.13 -9.95 -6.66
N VAL A 132 15.22 -8.96 -6.69
CA VAL A 132 13.76 -9.18 -6.64
C VAL A 132 13.25 -10.10 -7.75
N THR A 133 13.84 -10.03 -8.94
CA THR A 133 13.47 -10.87 -10.10
C THR A 133 14.29 -12.16 -10.20
N GLY A 134 15.04 -12.53 -9.15
CA GLY A 134 15.93 -13.69 -9.13
C GLY A 134 15.26 -15.03 -9.43
N HIS A 135 13.97 -15.17 -9.10
CA HIS A 135 13.18 -16.37 -9.41
C HIS A 135 12.85 -16.52 -10.91
N VAL A 136 12.92 -15.43 -11.68
CA VAL A 136 12.75 -15.43 -13.14
C VAL A 136 14.09 -15.39 -13.85
N THR A 137 15.04 -14.62 -13.32
CA THR A 137 16.31 -14.33 -14.00
C THR A 137 17.37 -13.84 -13.02
N LEU A 138 18.62 -14.26 -13.22
CA LEU A 138 19.77 -13.77 -12.47
C LEU A 138 20.22 -12.36 -12.92
N LYS A 139 19.64 -11.82 -14.00
CA LYS A 139 19.97 -10.47 -14.50
C LYS A 139 19.27 -9.40 -13.67
N GLY A 140 19.89 -8.94 -12.58
CA GLY A 140 19.29 -7.94 -11.67
C GLY A 140 18.88 -6.60 -12.33
N SER A 141 19.45 -6.27 -13.49
CA SER A 141 19.02 -5.14 -14.34
C SER A 141 17.58 -5.25 -14.84
N MET A 142 16.98 -6.45 -14.80
CA MET A 142 15.58 -6.65 -15.16
C MET A 142 14.64 -5.96 -14.17
N PHE A 143 15.01 -5.94 -12.88
CA PHE A 143 14.27 -5.16 -11.89
C PHE A 143 14.74 -3.71 -11.83
N LEU A 144 16.06 -3.46 -11.66
CA LEU A 144 16.62 -2.10 -11.64
C LEU A 144 16.82 -1.55 -13.06
N ASN A 145 15.72 -1.47 -13.80
CA ASN A 145 15.65 -0.71 -15.04
C ASN A 145 15.59 0.80 -14.77
N GLU A 146 15.56 1.62 -15.81
CA GLU A 146 15.58 3.09 -15.69
C GLU A 146 14.41 3.62 -14.83
N LEU A 147 13.22 3.03 -14.95
CA LEU A 147 12.02 3.45 -14.23
C LEU A 147 12.11 3.14 -12.72
N ASN A 148 12.44 1.90 -12.38
CA ASN A 148 12.59 1.48 -10.98
C ASN A 148 13.82 2.10 -10.33
N GLY A 149 14.91 2.29 -11.09
CA GLY A 149 16.11 2.96 -10.62
C GLY A 149 15.90 4.44 -10.29
N ARG A 150 15.04 5.16 -11.04
CA ARG A 150 14.65 6.54 -10.67
C ARG A 150 13.85 6.58 -9.37
N SER A 151 12.95 5.61 -9.17
CA SER A 151 12.17 5.49 -7.94
C SER A 151 13.06 5.20 -6.74
N LEU A 152 14.03 4.28 -6.92
CA LEU A 152 15.08 3.98 -5.95
C LEU A 152 15.86 5.25 -5.58
N LEU A 153 16.36 5.99 -6.57
CA LEU A 153 17.14 7.21 -6.33
C LEU A 153 16.33 8.29 -5.59
N LYS A 154 15.05 8.45 -5.90
CA LYS A 154 14.15 9.35 -5.16
C LYS A 154 13.98 8.92 -3.71
N GLY A 155 13.78 7.62 -3.47
CA GLY A 155 13.68 7.06 -2.13
C GLY A 155 14.96 7.29 -1.32
N LEU A 156 16.12 6.99 -1.92
CA LEU A 156 17.42 7.26 -1.31
C LEU A 156 17.60 8.76 -1.02
N ALA A 157 17.33 9.64 -1.98
CA ALA A 157 17.43 11.09 -1.79
C ALA A 157 16.58 11.60 -0.62
N CYS A 158 15.39 11.04 -0.41
CA CYS A 158 14.52 11.41 0.71
C CYS A 158 15.09 10.97 2.07
N LEU A 159 15.99 9.98 2.11
CA LEU A 159 16.61 9.46 3.34
C LEU A 159 17.97 10.10 3.66
N GLN A 160 18.50 11.02 2.84
CA GLN A 160 19.83 11.62 3.05
C GLN A 160 19.96 12.40 4.35
N HIS A 161 18.88 13.03 4.78
CA HIS A 161 18.81 13.88 5.97
C HIS A 161 17.75 13.36 6.93
N VAL A 162 17.53 12.03 6.92
CA VAL A 162 16.47 11.39 7.71
C VAL A 162 16.63 11.68 9.20
N SER A 163 17.84 11.85 9.72
CA SER A 163 18.08 12.20 11.14
C SER A 163 17.61 13.59 11.54
N ASP A 164 17.58 14.54 10.59
CA ASP A 164 17.49 15.97 10.86
C ASP A 164 16.10 16.55 10.54
N GLU A 165 15.19 15.71 10.06
CA GLU A 165 13.88 16.11 9.54
C GLU A 165 12.73 15.36 10.21
N GLU A 166 11.57 15.99 10.28
CA GLU A 166 10.35 15.34 10.78
C GLU A 166 9.98 14.10 9.95
N PRO A 167 9.60 12.96 10.56
CA PRO A 167 9.27 11.73 9.83
C PRO A 167 8.17 11.91 8.78
N GLN A 168 7.18 12.77 9.09
CA GLN A 168 6.09 13.12 8.17
C GLN A 168 6.63 13.81 6.92
N THR A 169 7.56 14.76 7.07
CA THR A 169 8.18 15.50 5.97
C THR A 169 8.96 14.57 5.05
N VAL A 170 9.76 13.67 5.63
CA VAL A 170 10.53 12.68 4.87
C VAL A 170 9.61 11.75 4.06
N TYR A 171 8.59 11.19 4.71
CA TYR A 171 7.65 10.27 4.07
C TYR A 171 6.85 10.95 2.94
N TRP A 172 6.21 12.08 3.24
CA TRP A 172 5.34 12.75 2.27
C TRP A 172 6.11 13.40 1.12
N ARG A 173 7.38 13.80 1.33
CA ARG A 173 8.25 14.24 0.24
C ARG A 173 8.49 13.12 -0.78
N TYR A 174 8.70 11.88 -0.33
CA TYR A 174 8.82 10.75 -1.26
C TYR A 174 7.53 10.56 -2.06
N ILE A 175 6.37 10.48 -1.41
CA ILE A 175 5.07 10.30 -2.06
C ILE A 175 4.76 11.45 -3.04
N ALA A 176 4.99 12.70 -2.62
CA ALA A 176 4.81 13.87 -3.47
C ALA A 176 5.76 13.86 -4.68
N SER A 177 7.00 13.41 -4.53
CA SER A 177 7.95 13.28 -5.64
C SER A 177 7.50 12.25 -6.68
N ARG A 178 6.72 11.23 -6.29
CA ARG A 178 6.10 10.26 -7.19
C ARG A 178 4.92 10.88 -7.93
N ALA A 179 4.06 11.63 -7.23
CA ALA A 179 2.97 12.39 -7.85
C ALA A 179 3.45 13.40 -8.89
N GLN A 180 4.54 14.13 -8.60
CA GLN A 180 5.12 15.09 -9.54
C GLN A 180 5.55 14.44 -10.86
N ALA A 181 6.04 13.19 -10.84
CA ALA A 181 6.38 12.47 -12.06
C ALA A 181 5.17 12.13 -12.93
N LEU A 182 3.96 12.18 -12.36
CA LEU A 182 2.68 11.99 -13.02
C LEU A 182 1.96 13.32 -13.30
N ASN A 183 2.65 14.46 -13.14
CA ASN A 183 2.07 15.80 -13.24
C ASN A 183 0.92 16.09 -12.26
N LEU A 184 0.82 15.34 -11.16
CA LEU A 184 -0.14 15.59 -10.10
C LEU A 184 0.40 16.63 -9.11
N GLN A 185 -0.25 17.79 -9.05
CA GLN A 185 0.05 18.82 -8.06
C GLN A 185 -0.67 18.52 -6.75
N VAL A 186 0.09 18.24 -5.69
CA VAL A 186 -0.46 17.96 -4.36
C VAL A 186 -0.83 19.26 -3.65
N LYS A 187 -2.13 19.56 -3.59
CA LYS A 187 -2.67 20.78 -2.92
C LYS A 187 -3.70 20.50 -1.84
N THR A 188 -4.23 19.28 -1.78
CA THR A 188 -5.33 18.89 -0.89
C THR A 188 -5.05 17.50 -0.33
N PRO A 189 -5.71 17.10 0.78
CA PRO A 189 -5.62 15.74 1.29
C PRO A 189 -6.00 14.68 0.25
N SER A 190 -7.02 14.95 -0.59
CA SER A 190 -7.41 14.08 -1.70
C SER A 190 -6.23 13.81 -2.65
N HIS A 191 -5.48 14.85 -3.00
CA HIS A 191 -4.29 14.69 -3.86
C HIS A 191 -3.19 13.85 -3.19
N LEU A 192 -3.04 13.92 -1.85
CA LEU A 192 -2.10 13.04 -1.13
C LEU A 192 -2.54 11.58 -1.18
N VAL A 193 -3.85 11.31 -1.03
CA VAL A 193 -4.38 9.96 -1.18
C VAL A 193 -4.14 9.44 -2.59
N LEU A 194 -4.46 10.22 -3.62
CA LEU A 194 -4.20 9.84 -5.02
C LEU A 194 -2.70 9.59 -5.27
N ALA A 195 -1.82 10.41 -4.71
CA ALA A 195 -0.37 10.23 -4.79
C ALA A 195 0.08 8.92 -4.14
N ARG A 196 -0.44 8.59 -2.95
CA ARG A 196 -0.13 7.34 -2.24
C ARG A 196 -0.71 6.14 -2.98
N LEU A 197 -1.95 6.21 -3.45
CA LEU A 197 -2.58 5.18 -4.27
C LEU A 197 -1.78 4.91 -5.54
N ALA A 198 -1.31 5.93 -6.24
CA ALA A 198 -0.45 5.76 -7.42
C ALA A 198 0.85 4.99 -7.10
N CYS A 199 1.40 5.15 -5.89
CA CYS A 199 2.53 4.33 -5.43
C CYS A 199 2.11 2.88 -5.20
N LEU A 200 1.01 2.66 -4.48
CA LEU A 200 0.50 1.33 -4.10
C LEU A 200 0.06 0.51 -5.33
N THR A 201 -0.56 1.14 -6.33
CA THR A 201 -0.97 0.50 -7.60
C THR A 201 0.14 0.44 -8.63
N ARG A 202 1.33 0.97 -8.32
CA ARG A 202 2.48 1.06 -9.23
C ARG A 202 2.19 1.85 -10.51
N THR A 203 1.31 2.85 -10.42
CA THR A 203 0.96 3.72 -11.53
C THR A 203 2.15 4.60 -11.93
N VAL A 204 2.49 4.58 -13.23
CA VAL A 204 3.59 5.36 -13.82
C VAL A 204 3.16 6.18 -15.04
N GLU A 205 1.95 5.98 -15.54
CA GLU A 205 1.38 6.66 -16.71
C GLU A 205 0.28 7.64 -16.30
N SER A 206 0.16 8.75 -17.02
CA SER A 206 -0.82 9.80 -16.74
C SER A 206 -2.26 9.32 -16.95
N ASP A 207 -2.51 8.49 -17.97
CA ASP A 207 -3.86 7.99 -18.27
C ASP A 207 -4.34 7.02 -17.18
N ALA A 208 -3.44 6.16 -16.69
CA ALA A 208 -3.73 5.29 -15.56
C ALA A 208 -3.99 6.09 -14.26
N LEU A 209 -3.36 7.25 -14.07
CA LEU A 209 -3.68 8.15 -12.96
C LEU A 209 -5.09 8.76 -13.11
N GLN A 210 -5.53 9.10 -14.32
CA GLN A 210 -6.89 9.62 -14.55
C GLN A 210 -7.95 8.57 -14.21
N ASN A 211 -7.72 7.30 -14.57
CA ASN A 211 -8.60 6.20 -14.19
C ASN A 211 -8.69 6.04 -12.67
N LEU A 212 -7.53 6.09 -11.98
CA LEU A 212 -7.45 6.05 -10.53
C LEU A 212 -8.23 7.20 -9.88
N ALA A 213 -8.07 8.43 -10.40
CA ALA A 213 -8.80 9.59 -9.93
C ALA A 213 -10.31 9.45 -10.17
N SER A 214 -10.73 8.93 -11.32
CA SER A 214 -12.14 8.65 -11.61
C SER A 214 -12.73 7.65 -10.61
N ASP A 215 -12.05 6.53 -10.36
CA ASP A 215 -12.48 5.53 -9.39
C ASP A 215 -12.61 6.12 -7.99
N TRP A 216 -11.61 6.92 -7.56
CA TRP A 216 -11.65 7.65 -6.30
C TRP A 216 -12.85 8.60 -6.21
N GLU A 217 -13.14 9.37 -7.26
CA GLU A 217 -14.22 10.34 -7.24
C GLU A 217 -15.62 9.71 -7.12
N THR A 218 -15.79 8.47 -7.61
CA THR A 218 -17.05 7.73 -7.51
C THR A 218 -17.37 7.18 -6.12
N LEU A 219 -16.42 7.24 -5.19
CA LEU A 219 -16.62 6.85 -3.79
C LEU A 219 -17.50 7.86 -3.06
N THR A 220 -18.31 7.36 -2.14
CA THR A 220 -19.14 8.17 -1.24
C THR A 220 -18.27 8.95 -0.26
N ALA A 221 -18.85 9.99 0.36
CA ALA A 221 -18.14 10.78 1.37
C ALA A 221 -17.66 9.91 2.54
N ALA A 222 -18.52 9.02 3.05
CA ALA A 222 -18.18 8.12 4.15
C ALA A 222 -17.05 7.13 3.80
N GLU A 223 -17.02 6.61 2.57
CA GLU A 223 -15.91 5.77 2.09
C GLU A 223 -14.61 6.57 1.99
N LYS A 224 -14.66 7.80 1.46
CA LYS A 224 -13.49 8.69 1.39
C LYS A 224 -12.97 9.05 2.78
N ASP A 225 -13.84 9.30 3.75
CA ASP A 225 -13.45 9.60 5.15
C ASP A 225 -12.69 8.43 5.78
N ALA A 226 -13.20 7.20 5.64
CA ALA A 226 -12.49 6.02 6.11
C ALA A 226 -11.14 5.81 5.40
N LEU A 227 -11.09 6.08 4.08
CA LEU A 227 -9.85 5.96 3.31
C LEU A 227 -8.85 7.07 3.64
N TYR A 228 -9.29 8.26 4.05
CA TYR A 228 -8.39 9.27 4.60
C TYR A 228 -7.72 8.77 5.88
N GLU A 229 -8.46 8.13 6.79
CA GLU A 229 -7.87 7.51 7.98
C GLU A 229 -6.90 6.38 7.63
N ILE A 230 -7.25 5.53 6.65
CA ILE A 230 -6.37 4.44 6.21
C ILE A 230 -5.09 4.98 5.57
N PHE A 231 -5.17 6.03 4.75
CA PHE A 231 -4.07 6.47 3.90
C PHE A 231 -3.28 7.67 4.43
N LEU A 232 -3.82 8.49 5.33
CA LEU A 232 -3.15 9.71 5.79
C LEU A 232 -2.70 9.65 7.26
N THR A 233 -3.25 8.74 8.06
CA THR A 233 -2.89 8.63 9.48
C THR A 233 -1.44 8.21 9.65
N ASP A 234 -0.73 8.95 10.51
CA ASP A 234 0.73 8.94 10.56
C ASP A 234 1.34 7.79 11.38
N GLY A 235 0.59 7.29 12.36
CA GLY A 235 1.06 6.32 13.33
C GLY A 235 1.95 6.93 14.42
N LEU A 236 2.03 8.25 14.56
CA LEU A 236 2.84 8.97 15.55
C LEU A 236 1.96 9.60 16.63
N TYR A 237 0.99 10.41 16.21
CA TYR A 237 0.05 11.06 17.13
C TYR A 237 -1.25 10.28 17.24
N HIS A 238 -1.63 9.62 16.14
CA HIS A 238 -2.84 8.81 16.05
C HIS A 238 -2.47 7.38 15.69
N LYS A 239 -3.16 6.42 16.31
CA LYS A 239 -2.90 5.01 16.03
C LYS A 239 -3.31 4.66 14.60
N ALA A 240 -2.47 3.90 13.90
CA ALA A 240 -2.67 3.58 12.50
C ALA A 240 -2.50 2.08 12.22
N PHE A 241 -3.12 1.63 11.13
CA PHE A 241 -2.78 0.34 10.52
C PHE A 241 -1.76 0.53 9.40
N ILE A 242 -0.83 -0.41 9.28
CA ILE A 242 -0.08 -0.64 8.04
C ILE A 242 -0.57 -1.98 7.48
N PHE A 243 -1.22 -1.94 6.33
CA PHE A 243 -1.67 -3.15 5.62
C PHE A 243 -0.51 -3.73 4.81
N LEU A 244 0.10 -4.80 5.33
CA LEU A 244 1.16 -5.51 4.63
C LEU A 244 0.59 -6.19 3.38
N TYR A 245 1.29 -6.10 2.24
CA TYR A 245 0.82 -6.60 0.94
C TYR A 245 -0.33 -5.79 0.31
N LEU A 246 -0.64 -4.59 0.83
CA LEU A 246 -1.61 -3.69 0.20
C LEU A 246 -1.28 -3.34 -1.27
N PRO A 247 -0.03 -3.07 -1.66
CA PRO A 247 0.32 -2.86 -3.06
C PRO A 247 -0.06 -4.04 -3.95
N MET A 248 0.11 -5.27 -3.45
CA MET A 248 -0.26 -6.49 -4.18
C MET A 248 -1.78 -6.59 -4.31
N PHE A 249 -2.52 -6.38 -3.22
CA PHE A 249 -3.98 -6.37 -3.23
C PHE A 249 -4.53 -5.35 -4.24
N LEU A 250 -4.06 -4.10 -4.19
CA LEU A 250 -4.56 -3.03 -5.06
C LEU A 250 -4.12 -3.22 -6.53
N THR A 251 -2.91 -3.72 -6.78
CA THR A 251 -2.49 -4.06 -8.15
C THR A 251 -3.36 -5.19 -8.71
N ASN A 252 -3.66 -6.22 -7.92
CA ASN A 252 -4.52 -7.32 -8.34
C ASN A 252 -5.96 -6.84 -8.56
N ALA A 253 -6.48 -5.96 -7.69
CA ALA A 253 -7.81 -5.38 -7.86
C ALA A 253 -7.92 -4.52 -9.13
N VAL A 254 -6.89 -3.74 -9.48
CA VAL A 254 -6.85 -2.98 -10.74
C VAL A 254 -6.84 -3.92 -11.96
N ALA A 255 -6.08 -5.01 -11.89
CA ALA A 255 -5.96 -5.95 -13.01
C ALA A 255 -7.19 -6.86 -13.19
N ASN A 256 -7.99 -7.04 -12.13
CA ASN A 256 -9.18 -7.86 -12.14
C ASN A 256 -10.40 -7.04 -12.58
N LEU A 257 -11.01 -7.40 -13.71
CA LEU A 257 -12.15 -6.68 -14.31
C LEU A 257 -13.43 -6.79 -13.47
N ASP A 258 -13.59 -7.87 -12.72
CA ASP A 258 -14.77 -8.11 -11.88
C ASP A 258 -14.67 -7.39 -10.54
N LEU A 259 -13.46 -7.13 -10.06
CA LEU A 259 -13.21 -6.36 -8.84
C LEU A 259 -13.05 -4.86 -9.17
N GLY A 260 -12.03 -4.49 -9.94
CA GLY A 260 -11.65 -3.11 -10.18
C GLY A 260 -11.17 -2.39 -8.92
N LEU A 261 -10.51 -1.23 -9.10
CA LEU A 261 -9.96 -0.47 -7.98
C LEU A 261 -11.06 0.02 -7.03
N ARG A 262 -12.15 0.58 -7.56
CA ARG A 262 -13.25 1.12 -6.74
C ARG A 262 -13.76 0.10 -5.73
N ARG A 263 -14.12 -1.11 -6.17
CA ARG A 263 -14.66 -2.13 -5.25
C ARG A 263 -13.56 -2.67 -4.32
N GLY A 264 -12.32 -2.72 -4.79
CA GLY A 264 -11.16 -3.01 -3.93
C GLY A 264 -11.00 -2.01 -2.78
N LEU A 265 -11.20 -0.71 -3.03
CA LEU A 265 -11.16 0.33 -1.99
C LEU A 265 -12.35 0.22 -1.04
N GLN A 266 -13.55 -0.07 -1.54
CA GLN A 266 -14.72 -0.32 -0.69
C GLN A 266 -14.50 -1.53 0.23
N PHE A 267 -13.94 -2.62 -0.30
CA PHE A 267 -13.56 -3.78 0.50
C PHE A 267 -12.52 -3.44 1.58
N LEU A 268 -11.56 -2.56 1.27
CA LEU A 268 -10.58 -2.11 2.26
C LEU A 268 -11.24 -1.33 3.41
N VAL A 269 -12.28 -0.53 3.13
CA VAL A 269 -13.10 0.12 4.17
C VAL A 269 -13.82 -0.91 5.04
N GLU A 270 -14.40 -1.95 4.44
CA GLU A 270 -15.05 -3.04 5.17
C GLU A 270 -14.06 -3.78 6.08
N LEU A 271 -12.87 -4.10 5.58
CA LEU A 271 -11.79 -4.69 6.37
C LEU A 271 -11.36 -3.77 7.52
N TYR A 272 -11.17 -2.47 7.26
CA TYR A 272 -10.82 -1.50 8.29
C TYR A 272 -11.85 -1.46 9.41
N ASN A 273 -13.14 -1.41 9.07
CA ASN A 273 -14.23 -1.45 10.04
C ASN A 273 -14.23 -2.76 10.84
N LYS A 274 -13.99 -3.91 10.20
CA LYS A 274 -13.87 -5.19 10.89
C LYS A 274 -12.72 -5.18 11.89
N LEU A 275 -11.55 -4.66 11.53
CA LEU A 275 -10.41 -4.53 12.44
C LEU A 275 -10.70 -3.61 13.64
N LEU A 276 -11.42 -2.51 13.42
CA LEU A 276 -11.87 -1.63 14.51
C LEU A 276 -12.84 -2.34 15.46
N MET A 277 -13.81 -3.11 14.93
CA MET A 277 -14.74 -3.89 15.74
C MET A 277 -14.04 -4.96 16.58
N HIS A 278 -12.96 -5.55 16.05
CA HIS A 278 -12.08 -6.46 16.78
C HIS A 278 -11.08 -5.76 17.71
N ARG A 279 -11.18 -4.43 17.86
CA ARG A 279 -10.33 -3.59 18.72
C ARG A 279 -8.85 -3.74 18.42
N CYS A 280 -8.47 -3.94 17.16
CA CYS A 280 -7.07 -4.18 16.81
C CYS A 280 -6.13 -2.98 17.08
N LEU A 281 -6.66 -1.75 17.24
CA LEU A 281 -5.90 -0.57 17.67
C LEU A 281 -5.81 -0.40 19.20
N SER A 282 -6.33 -1.35 19.99
CA SER A 282 -6.21 -1.27 21.46
C SER A 282 -4.82 -1.64 21.97
N ALA A 283 -3.95 -2.18 21.12
CA ALA A 283 -2.56 -2.49 21.48
C ALA A 283 -1.79 -1.24 21.94
N GLU A 284 -0.80 -1.39 22.81
CA GLU A 284 0.04 -0.27 23.30
C GLU A 284 0.85 0.39 22.17
N VAL A 285 1.01 -0.29 21.04
CA VAL A 285 1.78 0.18 19.89
C VAL A 285 0.97 1.20 19.08
N TYR A 286 1.65 2.25 18.61
CA TYR A 286 1.03 3.29 17.78
C TYR A 286 0.69 2.82 16.37
N THR A 287 1.45 1.89 15.81
CA THR A 287 1.18 1.31 14.49
C THR A 287 1.01 -0.20 14.58
N VAL A 288 -0.07 -0.70 14.02
CA VAL A 288 -0.39 -2.13 13.97
C VAL A 288 -0.24 -2.63 12.54
N LYS A 289 0.70 -3.55 12.33
CA LYS A 289 0.90 -4.22 11.03
C LYS A 289 -0.18 -5.28 10.83
N VAL A 290 -0.89 -5.22 9.71
CA VAL A 290 -1.98 -6.14 9.34
C VAL A 290 -1.57 -6.93 8.10
N ASP A 291 -1.31 -8.22 8.24
CA ASP A 291 -1.02 -9.11 7.11
C ASP A 291 -2.31 -9.46 6.36
N ILE A 292 -2.38 -9.01 5.10
CA ILE A 292 -3.48 -9.29 4.18
C ILE A 292 -3.03 -10.10 2.94
N SER A 293 -1.92 -10.83 3.03
CA SER A 293 -1.38 -11.63 1.91
C SER A 293 -2.39 -12.58 1.28
N SER A 294 -3.20 -13.27 2.10
CA SER A 294 -4.23 -14.20 1.62
C SER A 294 -5.34 -13.47 0.84
N LEU A 295 -5.75 -12.29 1.31
CA LEU A 295 -6.74 -11.45 0.62
C LEU A 295 -6.17 -10.85 -0.67
N ALA A 296 -4.89 -10.46 -0.65
CA ALA A 296 -4.19 -9.97 -1.83
C ALA A 296 -4.11 -11.04 -2.93
N ALA A 297 -3.84 -12.29 -2.58
CA ALA A 297 -3.88 -13.41 -3.52
C ALA A 297 -5.31 -13.61 -4.07
N LEU A 298 -6.31 -13.60 -3.19
CA LEU A 298 -7.70 -13.80 -3.57
C LEU A 298 -8.24 -12.72 -4.52
N ALA A 299 -7.84 -11.46 -4.32
CA ALA A 299 -8.24 -10.35 -5.19
C ALA A 299 -7.88 -10.55 -6.67
N LYS A 300 -6.89 -11.41 -6.96
CA LYS A 300 -6.50 -11.77 -8.33
C LYS A 300 -7.45 -12.77 -8.99
N GLU A 301 -8.07 -13.64 -8.20
CA GLU A 301 -8.77 -14.83 -8.69
C GLU A 301 -10.29 -14.72 -8.60
N VAL A 302 -10.80 -13.82 -7.75
CA VAL A 302 -12.23 -13.67 -7.52
C VAL A 302 -12.94 -13.07 -8.73
N ASP A 303 -14.04 -13.68 -9.15
CA ASP A 303 -14.91 -13.26 -10.25
C ASP A 303 -16.16 -12.48 -9.77
N ASP A 304 -16.35 -12.40 -8.45
CA ASP A 304 -17.43 -11.64 -7.82
C ASP A 304 -16.98 -11.00 -6.50
N VAL A 305 -17.09 -9.67 -6.40
CA VAL A 305 -16.82 -8.92 -5.16
C VAL A 305 -17.60 -9.47 -3.96
N ARG A 306 -18.80 -10.03 -4.18
CA ARG A 306 -19.63 -10.62 -3.12
C ARG A 306 -18.95 -11.83 -2.47
N LEU A 307 -18.26 -12.65 -3.27
CA LEU A 307 -17.48 -13.78 -2.74
C LEU A 307 -16.31 -13.28 -1.90
N LEU A 308 -15.63 -12.22 -2.33
CA LEU A 308 -14.54 -11.62 -1.57
C LEU A 308 -15.03 -11.11 -0.19
N ARG A 309 -16.20 -10.46 -0.14
CA ARG A 309 -16.85 -10.02 1.10
C ARG A 309 -17.24 -11.17 2.01
N GLN A 310 -17.89 -12.20 1.47
CA GLN A 310 -18.24 -13.39 2.24
C GLN A 310 -16.99 -14.09 2.79
N CYS A 311 -15.90 -14.15 2.03
CA CYS A 311 -14.63 -14.68 2.53
C CYS A 311 -14.12 -13.89 3.73
N LEU A 312 -14.23 -12.56 3.70
CA LEU A 312 -13.89 -11.71 4.83
C LEU A 312 -14.79 -11.98 6.03
N ASP A 313 -16.09 -12.22 5.84
CA ASP A 313 -17.01 -12.56 6.93
C ASP A 313 -16.58 -13.80 7.69
N TYR A 314 -16.19 -14.86 6.98
CA TYR A 314 -15.69 -16.10 7.58
C TYR A 314 -14.21 -16.04 7.98
N SER A 315 -13.48 -14.99 7.60
CA SER A 315 -12.06 -14.85 7.96
C SER A 315 -11.87 -14.70 9.47
N ARG A 316 -10.74 -15.22 9.95
CA ARG A 316 -10.32 -15.10 11.35
C ARG A 316 -9.30 -13.98 11.49
N ILE A 317 -9.59 -13.03 12.37
CA ILE A 317 -8.64 -11.99 12.79
C ILE A 317 -7.82 -12.54 13.95
N VAL A 318 -6.52 -12.73 13.74
CA VAL A 318 -5.60 -13.25 14.76
C VAL A 318 -4.63 -12.14 15.17
N GLN A 319 -4.77 -11.67 16.41
CA GLN A 319 -3.82 -10.74 17.02
C GLN A 319 -2.64 -11.51 17.61
N HIS A 320 -1.44 -10.97 17.46
CA HIS A 320 -0.20 -11.50 18.01
C HIS A 320 0.71 -10.35 18.46
N ALA A 321 1.81 -10.66 19.15
CA ALA A 321 2.67 -9.66 19.80
C ALA A 321 3.09 -8.49 18.89
N HIS A 322 3.29 -8.75 17.59
CA HIS A 322 3.80 -7.77 16.63
C HIS A 322 2.80 -7.33 15.54
N GLY A 323 1.50 -7.63 15.70
CA GLY A 323 0.51 -7.23 14.69
C GLY A 323 -0.72 -8.12 14.62
N VAL A 324 -1.35 -8.11 13.45
CA VAL A 324 -2.59 -8.83 13.14
C VAL A 324 -2.42 -9.58 11.83
N THR A 325 -2.95 -10.79 11.77
CA THR A 325 -3.08 -11.55 10.51
C THR A 325 -4.55 -11.76 10.20
N VAL A 326 -4.96 -11.50 8.96
CA VAL A 326 -6.29 -11.86 8.45
C VAL A 326 -6.19 -13.21 7.75
N LEU A 327 -6.68 -14.26 8.41
CA LEU A 327 -6.60 -15.64 7.91
C LEU A 327 -7.91 -16.05 7.26
N LEU A 328 -7.84 -16.53 6.02
CA LEU A 328 -8.94 -17.25 5.40
C LEU A 328 -9.10 -18.61 6.10
N THR A 329 -10.33 -18.98 6.43
CA THR A 329 -10.64 -20.25 7.11
C THR A 329 -11.12 -21.29 6.10
N ALA A 330 -11.34 -22.52 6.56
CA ALA A 330 -11.93 -23.56 5.72
C ALA A 330 -13.27 -23.11 5.12
N GLU A 331 -14.10 -22.41 5.91
CA GLU A 331 -15.38 -21.85 5.49
C GLU A 331 -15.20 -20.77 4.42
N SER A 332 -14.17 -19.91 4.53
CA SER A 332 -13.83 -18.96 3.46
C SER A 332 -13.57 -19.69 2.13
N TYR A 333 -12.82 -20.80 2.15
CA TYR A 333 -12.56 -21.59 0.94
C TYR A 333 -13.78 -22.38 0.44
N GLN A 334 -14.66 -22.81 1.34
CA GLN A 334 -15.92 -23.45 0.96
C GLN A 334 -16.86 -22.47 0.25
N VAL A 335 -16.87 -21.21 0.65
CA VAL A 335 -17.59 -20.14 -0.10
C VAL A 335 -17.02 -19.99 -1.50
N LEU A 336 -15.69 -19.91 -1.65
CA LEU A 336 -15.03 -19.77 -2.96
C LEU A 336 -15.31 -20.94 -3.89
N SER A 337 -15.38 -22.15 -3.35
CA SER A 337 -15.68 -23.36 -4.13
C SER A 337 -17.18 -23.58 -4.39
N GLY A 338 -18.05 -22.68 -3.91
CA GLY A 338 -19.50 -22.82 -4.01
C GLY A 338 -20.08 -23.96 -3.16
N GLN A 339 -19.29 -24.55 -2.27
CA GLN A 339 -19.71 -25.62 -1.37
C GLN A 339 -20.52 -25.10 -0.18
N LEU A 340 -20.22 -23.88 0.27
CA LEU A 340 -21.01 -23.17 1.27
C LEU A 340 -22.01 -22.25 0.55
N VAL A 341 -23.21 -22.76 0.28
CA VAL A 341 -24.31 -21.89 -0.16
C VAL A 341 -24.85 -21.19 1.08
N ASN A 342 -24.51 -19.91 1.24
CA ASN A 342 -25.02 -19.13 2.36
C ASN A 342 -26.56 -19.02 2.25
N GLU A 343 -27.29 -19.43 3.29
CA GLU A 343 -28.76 -19.39 3.35
C GLU A 343 -29.33 -17.96 3.47
N ASN A 344 -28.49 -16.92 3.37
CA ASN A 344 -28.88 -15.51 3.41
C ASN A 344 -29.50 -15.02 2.09
N ARG A 345 -30.43 -15.80 1.50
CA ARG A 345 -31.28 -15.36 0.38
C ARG A 345 -31.99 -14.04 0.66
N SER A 346 -32.25 -13.72 1.94
CA SER A 346 -32.87 -12.49 2.40
C SER A 346 -31.97 -11.26 2.26
N ALA A 347 -30.65 -11.38 2.48
CA ALA A 347 -29.70 -10.28 2.24
C ALA A 347 -29.51 -10.05 0.74
N ASP A 348 -29.43 -11.13 -0.05
CA ASP A 348 -29.36 -11.07 -1.51
C ASP A 348 -30.61 -10.43 -2.11
N LEU A 349 -31.80 -10.77 -1.59
CA LEU A 349 -33.06 -10.12 -1.98
C LEU A 349 -33.05 -8.64 -1.61
N LEU A 350 -32.55 -8.27 -0.43
CA LEU A 350 -32.50 -6.88 0.01
C LEU A 350 -31.57 -6.04 -0.86
N GLU A 351 -30.36 -6.53 -1.16
CA GLU A 351 -29.39 -5.83 -1.99
C GLU A 351 -29.90 -5.70 -3.44
N MET A 352 -30.53 -6.75 -3.96
CA MET A 352 -31.16 -6.73 -5.27
C MET A 352 -32.36 -5.77 -5.31
N MET A 353 -33.18 -5.72 -4.26
CA MET A 353 -34.27 -4.74 -4.12
C MET A 353 -33.73 -3.31 -4.01
N MET A 354 -32.65 -3.07 -3.29
CA MET A 354 -32.02 -1.74 -3.19
C MET A 354 -31.42 -1.29 -4.52
N ALA A 355 -30.79 -2.20 -5.27
CA ALA A 355 -30.29 -1.92 -6.62
C ALA A 355 -31.44 -1.63 -7.60
N GLN A 356 -32.55 -2.36 -7.49
CA GLN A 356 -33.75 -2.11 -8.28
C GLN A 356 -34.41 -0.78 -7.91
N GLN A 357 -34.47 -0.44 -6.62
CA GLN A 357 -34.96 0.84 -6.10
C GLN A 357 -34.16 2.01 -6.70
N ARG A 358 -32.81 1.95 -6.67
CA ARG A 358 -31.97 2.99 -7.29
C ARG A 358 -32.21 3.13 -8.79
N ARG A 359 -32.34 2.01 -9.52
CA ARG A 359 -32.66 2.06 -10.96
C ARG A 359 -34.03 2.69 -11.22
N ILE A 360 -35.01 2.42 -10.37
CA ILE A 360 -36.35 3.03 -10.46
C ILE A 360 -36.26 4.52 -10.16
N GLU A 361 -35.55 4.92 -9.12
CA GLU A 361 -35.34 6.33 -8.76
C GLU A 361 -34.64 7.11 -9.88
N GLU A 362 -33.58 6.54 -10.47
CA GLU A 362 -32.89 7.09 -11.64
C GLU A 362 -33.82 7.19 -12.86
N ALA A 363 -34.63 6.15 -13.12
CA ALA A 363 -35.59 6.15 -14.22
C ALA A 363 -36.75 7.14 -14.00
N VAL A 364 -37.17 7.36 -12.77
CA VAL A 364 -38.19 8.35 -12.38
C VAL A 364 -37.62 9.76 -12.48
N LEU A 365 -36.38 9.98 -12.05
CA LEU A 365 -35.66 11.24 -12.24
C LEU A 365 -35.43 11.58 -13.72
N GLN A 366 -35.21 10.58 -14.56
CA GLN A 366 -35.11 10.75 -16.02
C GLN A 366 -36.48 10.96 -16.70
N LYS A 367 -37.53 10.25 -16.28
CA LYS A 367 -38.91 10.45 -16.79
C LYS A 367 -39.56 11.75 -16.30
N GLY A 368 -39.14 12.27 -15.16
CA GLY A 368 -39.53 13.60 -14.66
C GLY A 368 -39.01 14.75 -15.53
N LYS A 369 -38.04 14.49 -16.41
CA LYS A 369 -37.55 15.41 -17.46
C LYS A 369 -38.24 15.21 -18.82
N GLY A 370 -39.39 14.53 -18.86
CA GLY A 370 -40.28 14.42 -20.02
C GLY A 370 -41.24 15.63 -20.20
N PRO A 371 -42.00 15.71 -21.31
CA PRO A 371 -42.16 16.88 -22.19
C PRO A 371 -42.89 18.12 -21.65
N ARG A 372 -43.24 18.19 -20.36
CA ARG A 372 -43.95 19.35 -19.79
C ARG A 372 -43.07 20.59 -19.61
N GLN A 373 -41.76 20.42 -19.38
CA GLN A 373 -40.83 21.56 -19.34
C GLN A 373 -40.51 22.15 -20.73
N ALA A 374 -40.57 21.35 -21.80
CA ALA A 374 -40.35 21.83 -23.17
C ALA A 374 -41.51 22.71 -23.69
N VAL A 375 -42.73 22.49 -23.21
CA VAL A 375 -43.91 23.31 -23.56
C VAL A 375 -43.93 24.63 -22.80
N LEU A 376 -43.45 24.65 -21.55
CA LEU A 376 -43.34 25.88 -20.75
C LEU A 376 -42.18 26.78 -21.21
N LEU A 377 -41.04 26.20 -21.62
CA LEU A 377 -39.91 26.97 -22.17
C LEU A 377 -40.17 27.52 -23.58
N ARG A 378 -41.00 26.84 -24.40
CA ARG A 378 -41.46 27.39 -25.70
C ARG A 378 -42.48 28.53 -25.54
N ARG A 379 -43.35 28.49 -24.53
CA ARG A 379 -44.30 29.60 -24.27
C ARG A 379 -43.60 30.85 -23.71
N ALA A 380 -42.57 30.70 -22.88
CA ALA A 380 -41.78 31.82 -22.37
C ALA A 380 -40.93 32.51 -23.47
N SER A 381 -40.32 31.73 -24.37
CA SER A 381 -39.52 32.28 -25.48
C SER A 381 -40.35 32.96 -26.58
N THR A 382 -41.62 32.56 -26.78
CA THR A 382 -42.51 33.20 -27.76
C THR A 382 -43.16 34.48 -27.22
N GLN A 383 -43.28 34.64 -25.89
CA GLN A 383 -43.74 35.90 -25.27
C GLN A 383 -42.62 36.96 -25.20
N GLN A 384 -41.37 36.56 -25.02
CA GLN A 384 -40.22 37.48 -25.01
C GLN A 384 -39.85 38.01 -26.40
N SER A 385 -40.08 37.24 -27.47
CA SER A 385 -39.88 37.71 -28.85
C SER A 385 -40.94 38.71 -29.32
N ASN A 386 -42.16 38.67 -28.75
CA ASN A 386 -43.22 39.62 -29.08
C ASN A 386 -43.08 40.95 -28.30
N LEU A 387 -42.53 40.93 -27.09
CA LEU A 387 -42.24 42.14 -26.32
C LEU A 387 -41.05 42.96 -26.87
N ASN A 388 -40.05 42.29 -27.46
CA ASN A 388 -38.91 42.99 -28.08
C ASN A 388 -39.22 43.60 -29.46
N ASN A 389 -40.31 43.19 -30.13
CA ASN A 389 -40.73 43.77 -31.41
C ASN A 389 -41.69 44.97 -31.25
N GLU A 390 -42.30 45.17 -30.08
CA GLU A 390 -43.15 46.34 -29.80
C GLU A 390 -42.36 47.53 -29.21
N GLN A 391 -41.10 47.35 -28.78
CA GLN A 391 -40.25 48.43 -28.25
C GLN A 391 -39.30 49.08 -29.27
N VAL A 392 -39.27 48.62 -30.52
CA VAL A 392 -38.39 49.21 -31.58
C VAL A 392 -39.16 50.17 -32.51
N VAL A 393 -40.47 50.36 -32.33
CA VAL A 393 -41.30 51.25 -33.19
C VAL A 393 -41.73 52.55 -32.49
N SER A 394 -41.31 52.81 -31.25
CA SER A 394 -41.69 54.05 -30.52
C SER A 394 -40.58 55.10 -30.35
N ASP A 395 -39.34 54.87 -30.80
CA ASP A 395 -38.23 55.84 -30.71
C ASP A 395 -37.81 56.40 -32.08
N SER A 396 -38.81 56.76 -32.89
CA SER A 396 -38.62 57.64 -34.05
C SER A 396 -39.88 58.48 -34.28
N PHE A 397 -40.08 59.50 -33.45
CA PHE A 397 -40.61 60.83 -33.79
C PHE A 397 -40.32 61.82 -32.66
#